data_AF-A0A535VPX3-F1
#
_entry.id   AF-A0A535VPX3-F1
#
_cell.length_a   1.000
_cell.length_b   1.000
_cell.length_c   1.000
_cell.angle_alpha   90.00
_cell.angle_beta   90.00
_cell.angle_gamma   90.00
#
_symmetry.space_group_name_H-M   'P 1'
#
loop_
_entity.id
_entity.type
_entity.pdbx_description
1 polymer ?
#
loop_
_entity_poly.entity_id
_entity_poly.type
_entity_poly.pdbx_seq_one_letter_code
_entity_poly.pdbx_strand_id
1 'polypeptide(L)'
;MLIAVFAGLWTIVHLIWNVAGEQADDYWGWALLFLFFFALILSFVQYTQERSTLKAVPSTEPFPEPAVSKFFFGSEGSSVLWFVVRMYVGSEWLLAGWEKFTSPVWGASGKALAGFTAGALAKSSGANPAVQGWYAWFLQYIVLPNAGLLSFLVTWGEFAVGLGLLLGILTGIAAGFGVLMNLNYLLAGTVSINPILGMLGLFLCFSWRVCGWIGFDRWFLPALGLPWKPGAWFRSQEATETVRRS
;
A
#
# COMPACT_ATOMS: atom_id res chain seq x y z
N MET A 1 -13.80 11.04 -11.67
CA MET A 1 -12.94 12.15 -11.19
C MET A 1 -13.46 12.84 -9.93
N LEU A 2 -14.71 13.30 -9.88
CA LEU A 2 -15.25 14.01 -8.71
C LEU A 2 -15.07 13.25 -7.38
N ILE A 3 -15.35 11.93 -7.36
CA ILE A 3 -15.14 11.07 -6.18
C ILE A 3 -13.68 11.06 -5.73
N ALA A 4 -12.73 11.00 -6.66
CA ALA A 4 -11.31 11.02 -6.31
C ALA A 4 -10.89 12.35 -5.70
N VAL A 5 -11.43 13.47 -6.19
CA VAL A 5 -11.19 14.80 -5.58
C VAL A 5 -11.72 14.84 -4.16
N PHE A 6 -12.96 14.40 -3.93
CA PHE A 6 -13.54 14.36 -2.59
C PHE A 6 -12.76 13.43 -1.65
N ALA A 7 -12.41 12.22 -2.11
CA ALA A 7 -11.61 11.29 -1.31
C ALA A 7 -10.25 11.88 -0.95
N GLY A 8 -9.56 12.51 -1.89
CA GLY A 8 -8.26 13.14 -1.65
C GLY A 8 -8.34 14.31 -0.67
N LEU A 9 -9.28 15.24 -0.89
CA LEU A 9 -9.49 16.39 0.00
C LEU A 9 -9.88 15.94 1.41
N TRP A 10 -10.78 14.97 1.51
CA TRP A 10 -11.24 14.45 2.80
C TRP A 10 -10.11 13.75 3.56
N THR A 11 -9.26 12.99 2.87
CA THR A 11 -8.08 12.38 3.48
C THR A 11 -7.06 13.42 3.94
N ILE A 12 -6.85 14.52 3.20
CA ILE A 12 -5.97 15.61 3.65
C ILE A 12 -6.50 16.23 4.95
N VAL A 13 -7.79 16.53 5.01
CA VAL A 13 -8.42 17.10 6.20
C VAL A 13 -8.26 16.16 7.40
N HIS A 14 -8.49 14.86 7.22
CA HIS A 14 -8.30 13.84 8.25
C HIS A 14 -6.85 13.75 8.76
N LEU A 15 -5.87 13.80 7.86
CA LEU A 15 -4.46 13.82 8.24
C LEU A 15 -4.12 15.06 9.07
N ILE A 16 -4.62 16.23 8.68
CA ILE A 16 -4.39 17.50 9.42
C ILE A 16 -5.00 17.43 10.81
N TRP A 17 -6.25 16.97 10.95
CA TRP A 17 -6.89 16.86 12.27
C TRP A 17 -6.17 15.89 13.19
N ASN A 18 -5.76 14.72 12.70
CA ASN A 18 -5.01 13.75 13.51
C ASN A 18 -3.66 14.31 13.97
N VAL A 19 -2.92 14.97 13.06
CA VAL A 19 -1.63 15.59 13.41
C VAL A 19 -1.81 16.75 14.40
N ALA A 20 -2.94 17.47 14.33
CA ALA A 20 -3.28 18.52 15.29
C ALA A 20 -3.76 17.99 16.66
N GLY A 21 -3.96 16.68 16.82
CA GLY A 21 -4.49 16.07 18.05
C GLY A 21 -6.01 16.19 18.21
N GLU A 22 -6.70 16.67 17.18
CA GLU A 22 -8.16 16.83 17.15
C GLU A 22 -8.79 15.53 16.65
N GLN A 23 -8.97 14.56 17.57
CA GLN A 23 -9.65 13.30 17.27
C GLN A 23 -11.16 13.53 17.24
N ALA A 24 -11.67 14.02 16.10
CA ALA A 24 -13.11 14.04 15.84
C ALA A 24 -13.67 12.59 15.83
N ASP A 25 -14.97 12.44 16.08
CA ASP A 25 -15.67 11.15 15.89
C ASP A 25 -15.34 10.56 14.51
N ASP A 26 -15.33 9.23 14.39
CA ASP A 26 -14.90 8.46 13.21
C ASP A 26 -15.84 8.61 11.99
N TYR A 27 -16.13 9.85 11.57
CA TYR A 27 -16.82 10.16 10.32
C TYR A 27 -15.92 9.93 9.11
N TRP A 28 -14.60 9.85 9.31
CA TRP A 28 -13.65 9.68 8.22
C TRP A 28 -13.81 8.31 7.55
N GLY A 29 -13.86 7.23 8.34
CA GLY A 29 -14.11 5.88 7.84
C GLY A 29 -15.44 5.77 7.10
N TRP A 30 -16.51 6.33 7.66
CA TRP A 30 -17.84 6.34 7.02
C TRP A 30 -17.85 7.06 5.68
N ALA A 31 -17.26 8.25 5.59
CA ALA A 31 -17.21 9.01 4.35
C ALA A 31 -16.43 8.25 3.25
N LEU A 32 -15.28 7.66 3.56
CA LEU A 32 -14.55 6.84 2.60
C LEU A 32 -15.31 5.57 2.21
N LEU A 33 -16.05 4.97 3.13
CA LEU A 33 -16.90 3.81 2.84
C LEU A 33 -18.01 4.16 1.84
N PHE A 34 -18.69 5.30 2.02
CA PHE A 34 -19.67 5.77 1.04
C PHE A 34 -19.02 6.05 -0.31
N LEU A 35 -17.89 6.78 -0.33
CA LEU A 35 -17.14 7.05 -1.56
C LEU A 35 -16.66 5.77 -2.24
N PHE A 36 -16.32 4.72 -1.48
CA PHE A 36 -15.94 3.41 -2.01
C PHE A 36 -17.10 2.76 -2.76
N PHE A 37 -18.31 2.72 -2.18
CA PHE A 37 -19.48 2.14 -2.86
C PHE A 37 -19.88 2.95 -4.10
N PHE A 38 -19.85 4.28 -4.04
CA PHE A 38 -20.09 5.12 -5.21
C PHE A 38 -19.02 4.90 -6.29
N ALA A 39 -17.74 4.81 -5.90
CA ALA A 39 -16.64 4.52 -6.81
C ALA A 39 -16.83 3.16 -7.47
N LEU A 40 -17.22 2.14 -6.70
CA LEU A 40 -17.46 0.79 -7.22
C LEU A 40 -18.54 0.77 -8.30
N ILE A 41 -19.67 1.44 -8.05
CA ILE A 41 -20.78 1.53 -9.02
C ILE A 41 -20.31 2.26 -10.29
N LEU A 42 -19.67 3.42 -10.15
CA LEU A 42 -19.20 4.19 -11.31
C LEU A 42 -18.11 3.45 -12.09
N SER A 43 -17.18 2.79 -11.40
CA SER A 43 -16.16 1.97 -12.02
C SER A 43 -16.78 0.84 -12.84
N PHE A 44 -17.85 0.22 -12.35
CA PHE A 44 -18.56 -0.81 -13.12
C PHE A 44 -19.19 -0.25 -14.39
N VAL A 45 -19.86 0.90 -14.30
CA VAL A 45 -20.42 1.60 -15.47
C VAL A 45 -19.32 1.90 -16.49
N GLN A 46 -18.19 2.47 -16.05
CA GLN A 46 -17.08 2.81 -16.93
C GLN A 46 -16.44 1.57 -17.57
N TYR A 47 -16.29 0.48 -16.82
CA TYR A 47 -15.83 -0.80 -17.36
C TYR A 47 -16.76 -1.34 -18.46
N THR A 48 -18.08 -1.19 -18.33
CA THR A 48 -19.00 -1.62 -19.39
C THR A 48 -18.79 -0.86 -20.70
N GLN A 49 -18.36 0.40 -20.64
CA GLN A 49 -18.04 1.24 -21.79
C GLN A 49 -16.69 0.84 -22.41
N GLU A 50 -15.70 0.49 -21.58
CA GLU A 50 -14.36 0.04 -22.02
C GLU A 50 -14.34 -1.42 -22.52
N ARG A 51 -15.37 -2.22 -22.22
CA ARG A 51 -15.36 -3.66 -22.49
C ARG A 51 -15.15 -4.02 -23.96
N SER A 52 -15.65 -3.21 -24.89
CA SER A 52 -15.51 -3.45 -26.34
C SER A 52 -14.06 -3.31 -26.80
N THR A 53 -13.32 -2.33 -26.28
CA THR A 53 -11.91 -2.08 -26.62
C THR A 53 -11.00 -3.13 -25.97
N LEU A 54 -11.28 -3.54 -24.74
CA LEU A 54 -10.54 -4.58 -24.03
C LEU A 54 -10.67 -5.98 -24.65
N LYS A 55 -11.75 -6.24 -25.40
CA LYS A 55 -11.98 -7.50 -26.13
C LYS A 55 -11.45 -7.48 -27.56
N ALA A 56 -11.11 -6.31 -28.10
CA ALA A 56 -10.71 -6.16 -29.49
C ALA A 56 -9.35 -6.78 -29.82
N VAL A 57 -8.55 -7.14 -28.80
CA VAL A 57 -7.28 -7.86 -28.97
C VAL A 57 -7.53 -9.36 -28.77
N PRO A 58 -7.45 -10.20 -29.81
CA PRO A 58 -7.56 -11.64 -29.67
C PRO A 58 -6.41 -12.14 -28.79
N SER A 59 -6.72 -12.76 -27.64
CA SER A 59 -5.70 -13.40 -26.82
C SER A 59 -5.33 -14.74 -27.47
N THR A 60 -4.05 -14.90 -27.83
CA THR A 60 -3.48 -16.21 -28.21
C THR A 60 -3.16 -17.08 -26.99
N GLU A 61 -3.46 -16.59 -25.78
CA GLU A 61 -3.23 -17.28 -24.53
C GLU A 61 -4.17 -18.49 -24.38
N PRO A 62 -3.65 -19.68 -24.00
CA PRO A 62 -4.46 -20.87 -23.76
C PRO A 62 -5.54 -20.67 -22.66
N PHE A 63 -5.26 -19.78 -21.70
CA PHE A 63 -6.15 -19.45 -20.60
C PHE A 63 -6.35 -17.93 -20.54
N PRO A 64 -7.38 -17.39 -21.21
CA PRO A 64 -7.59 -15.95 -21.29
C PRO A 64 -7.99 -15.38 -19.92
N GLU A 65 -7.49 -14.19 -19.62
CA GLU A 65 -7.79 -13.51 -18.36
C GLU A 65 -9.32 -13.29 -18.16
N PRO A 66 -9.88 -13.64 -16.99
CA PRO A 66 -11.30 -13.51 -16.72
C PRO A 66 -11.74 -12.05 -16.60
N ALA A 67 -13.00 -11.77 -16.90
CA ALA A 67 -13.56 -10.41 -16.92
C ALA A 67 -13.41 -9.68 -15.56
N VAL A 68 -13.53 -10.41 -14.46
CA VAL A 68 -13.36 -9.85 -13.10
C VAL A 68 -11.94 -9.35 -12.85
N SER A 69 -10.92 -10.10 -13.31
CA SER A 69 -9.52 -9.66 -13.21
C SER A 69 -9.28 -8.43 -14.07
N LYS A 70 -9.78 -8.42 -15.32
CA LYS A 70 -9.70 -7.26 -16.20
C LYS A 70 -10.35 -6.02 -15.60
N PHE A 71 -11.50 -6.18 -14.95
CA PHE A 71 -12.18 -5.09 -14.27
C PHE A 71 -11.29 -4.48 -13.18
N PHE A 72 -10.80 -5.30 -12.25
CA PHE A 72 -10.05 -4.81 -11.10
C PHE A 72 -8.61 -4.41 -11.44
N PHE A 73 -7.92 -5.11 -12.33
CA PHE A 73 -6.46 -4.97 -12.51
C PHE A 73 -6.04 -4.51 -13.90
N GLY A 74 -6.97 -4.39 -14.85
CA GLY A 74 -6.68 -4.01 -16.24
C GLY A 74 -7.39 -2.75 -16.74
N SER A 75 -8.57 -2.43 -16.22
CA SER A 75 -9.42 -1.33 -16.71
C SER A 75 -9.04 0.00 -16.08
N GLU A 76 -9.01 1.06 -16.89
CA GLU A 76 -8.83 2.43 -16.40
C GLU A 76 -10.03 2.85 -15.53
N GLY A 77 -11.23 2.38 -15.85
CA GLY A 77 -12.45 2.67 -15.11
C GLY A 77 -12.41 2.30 -13.63
N SER A 78 -11.62 1.31 -13.21
CA SER A 78 -11.44 0.96 -11.79
C SER A 78 -10.40 1.82 -11.06
N SER A 79 -9.73 2.76 -11.73
CA SER A 79 -8.74 3.64 -11.10
C SER A 79 -9.29 4.49 -9.96
N VAL A 80 -10.53 4.99 -10.09
CA VAL A 80 -11.17 5.78 -9.02
C VAL A 80 -11.45 4.92 -7.79
N LEU A 81 -11.89 3.67 -7.98
CA LEU A 81 -12.08 2.72 -6.90
C LEU A 81 -10.77 2.49 -6.13
N TRP A 82 -9.69 2.19 -6.84
CA TRP A 82 -8.38 1.99 -6.20
C TRP A 82 -7.81 3.25 -5.57
N PHE A 83 -8.11 4.42 -6.12
CA PHE A 83 -7.72 5.68 -5.49
C PHE A 83 -8.37 5.84 -4.11
N VAL A 84 -9.66 5.55 -3.96
CA VAL A 84 -10.34 5.59 -2.65
C VAL A 84 -9.71 4.60 -1.67
N VAL A 85 -9.44 3.38 -2.11
CA VAL A 85 -8.77 2.35 -1.29
C VAL A 85 -7.36 2.81 -0.88
N ARG A 86 -6.60 3.43 -1.80
CA ARG A 86 -5.28 4.01 -1.50
C ARG A 86 -5.34 5.12 -0.47
N MET A 87 -6.34 5.99 -0.55
CA MET A 87 -6.51 7.07 0.42
C MET A 87 -6.73 6.53 1.82
N TYR A 88 -7.53 5.47 1.95
CA TYR A 88 -7.72 4.77 3.22
C TYR A 88 -6.40 4.16 3.72
N VAL A 89 -5.86 3.19 2.98
CA VAL A 89 -4.67 2.41 3.40
C VAL A 89 -3.45 3.32 3.60
N GLY A 90 -3.21 4.27 2.71
CA GLY A 90 -2.07 5.19 2.78
C GLY A 90 -2.13 6.12 3.99
N SER A 91 -3.31 6.60 4.37
CA SER A 91 -3.44 7.46 5.55
C SER A 91 -3.19 6.71 6.86
N GLU A 92 -3.68 5.47 6.98
CA GLU A 92 -3.44 4.60 8.14
C GLU A 92 -1.95 4.34 8.33
N TRP A 93 -1.23 4.02 7.25
CA TRP A 93 0.23 3.87 7.31
C TRP A 93 0.96 5.17 7.64
N LEU A 94 0.52 6.30 7.06
CA LEU A 94 1.17 7.58 7.30
C LEU A 94 1.01 8.02 8.75
N LEU A 95 -0.19 7.88 9.31
CA LEU A 95 -0.50 8.22 10.70
C LEU A 95 0.24 7.29 11.67
N ALA A 96 0.24 5.97 11.44
CA ALA A 96 1.01 5.03 12.25
C ALA A 96 2.52 5.35 12.24
N GLY A 97 3.07 5.67 11.06
CA GLY A 97 4.46 6.11 10.93
C GLY A 97 4.72 7.44 11.64
N TRP A 98 3.78 8.39 11.58
CA TRP A 98 3.89 9.70 12.24
C TRP A 98 3.86 9.60 13.77
N GLU A 99 2.98 8.77 14.32
CA GLU A 99 2.93 8.47 15.75
C GLU A 99 4.25 7.88 16.25
N LYS A 100 4.85 6.98 15.48
CA LYS A 100 6.16 6.39 15.82
C LYS A 100 7.30 7.39 15.64
N PHE A 101 7.24 8.24 14.62
CA PHE A 101 8.23 9.26 14.37
C PHE A 101 8.30 10.30 15.50
N THR A 102 7.14 10.73 16.01
CA THR A 102 7.05 11.74 17.08
C THR A 102 7.23 11.15 18.49
N SER A 103 7.21 9.83 18.63
CA SER A 103 7.31 9.16 19.92
C SER A 103 8.77 8.99 20.41
N PRO A 104 9.09 9.36 21.67
CA PRO A 104 10.44 9.22 22.21
C PRO A 104 10.87 7.77 22.46
N VAL A 105 9.93 6.82 22.44
CA VAL A 105 10.19 5.39 22.69
C VAL A 105 10.30 4.55 21.41
N TRP A 106 10.05 5.17 20.26
CA TRP A 106 10.27 4.61 18.93
C TRP A 106 11.60 5.13 18.35
N GLY A 107 11.77 5.06 17.02
CA GLY A 107 13.00 5.46 16.36
C GLY A 107 14.21 4.66 16.82
N ALA A 108 15.34 5.33 17.05
CA ALA A 108 16.60 4.69 17.42
C ALA A 108 16.61 4.07 18.83
N SER A 109 15.65 4.41 19.70
CA SER A 109 15.63 3.91 21.08
C SER A 109 15.29 2.42 21.18
N GLY A 110 14.51 1.88 20.23
CA GLY A 110 14.10 0.48 20.20
C GLY A 110 13.20 0.01 21.35
N LYS A 111 12.86 0.88 22.32
CA LYS A 111 12.15 0.50 23.54
C LYS A 111 10.73 0.01 23.25
N ALA A 112 9.99 0.72 22.41
CA ALA A 112 8.63 0.33 22.03
C ALA A 112 8.63 -1.00 21.28
N LEU A 113 9.57 -1.21 20.35
CA LEU A 113 9.69 -2.46 19.61
C LEU A 113 10.09 -3.63 20.52
N ALA A 114 11.00 -3.40 21.48
CA ALA A 114 11.37 -4.42 22.46
C ALA A 114 10.16 -4.82 23.34
N GLY A 115 9.37 -3.84 23.80
CA GLY A 115 8.13 -4.08 24.55
C GLY A 115 7.08 -4.82 23.72
N PHE A 116 6.87 -4.42 22.47
CA PHE A 116 6.01 -5.11 21.52
C PHE A 116 6.44 -6.57 21.34
N THR A 117 7.75 -6.79 21.16
CA THR A 117 8.33 -8.12 20.96
C THR A 117 8.17 -9.00 22.21
N ALA A 118 8.38 -8.45 23.40
CA ALA A 118 8.14 -9.16 24.65
C ALA A 118 6.66 -9.58 24.79
N GLY A 119 5.73 -8.70 24.43
CA GLY A 119 4.30 -9.03 24.40
C GLY A 119 3.95 -10.13 23.40
N ALA A 120 4.59 -10.14 22.23
CA ALA A 120 4.42 -11.21 21.24
C ALA A 120 5.00 -12.55 21.72
N LEU A 121 6.16 -12.54 22.38
CA LEU A 121 6.76 -13.74 22.97
C LEU A 121 5.90 -14.33 24.09
N ALA A 122 5.21 -13.51 24.88
CA ALA A 122 4.26 -14.02 25.88
C ALA A 122 3.10 -14.82 25.24
N LYS A 123 2.72 -14.48 24.01
CA LYS A 123 1.67 -15.14 23.22
C LYS A 123 2.14 -16.40 22.48
N SER A 124 3.41 -16.81 22.62
CA SER A 124 3.94 -18.02 21.96
C SER A 124 3.83 -19.28 22.83
N SER A 125 3.26 -19.16 24.03
CA SER A 125 3.11 -20.26 24.99
C SER A 125 1.63 -20.51 25.34
N GLY A 126 1.35 -21.66 25.97
CA GLY A 126 0.00 -22.06 26.37
C GLY A 126 -0.66 -23.06 25.41
N ALA A 127 -1.93 -23.38 25.68
CA ALA A 127 -2.67 -24.42 24.96
C ALA A 127 -3.02 -24.04 23.50
N ASN A 128 -3.17 -22.75 23.21
CA ASN A 128 -3.46 -22.22 21.87
C ASN A 128 -2.59 -20.97 21.62
N PRO A 129 -1.29 -21.14 21.33
CA PRO A 129 -0.39 -20.01 21.14
C PRO A 129 -0.78 -19.22 19.89
N ALA A 130 -0.96 -17.90 20.05
CA ALA A 130 -1.28 -17.01 18.93
C ALA A 130 -0.03 -16.70 18.08
N VAL A 131 1.17 -16.83 18.65
CA VAL A 131 2.45 -16.67 17.96
C VAL A 131 3.11 -18.02 17.76
N GLN A 132 3.44 -18.35 16.51
CA GLN A 132 4.06 -19.63 16.17
C GLN A 132 5.50 -19.70 16.66
N GLY A 133 5.95 -20.89 17.08
CA GLY A 133 7.27 -21.08 17.71
C GLY A 133 8.44 -20.62 16.83
N TRP A 134 8.37 -20.84 15.52
CA TRP A 134 9.40 -20.37 14.58
C TRP A 134 9.47 -18.83 14.52
N TYR A 135 8.33 -18.16 14.64
CA TYR A 135 8.28 -16.70 14.64
C TYR A 135 8.73 -16.15 16.00
N ALA A 136 8.39 -16.82 17.10
CA ALA A 136 8.93 -16.50 18.43
C ALA A 136 10.46 -16.61 18.46
N TRP A 137 11.04 -17.62 17.80
CA TRP A 137 12.50 -17.72 17.63
C TRP A 137 13.07 -16.50 16.88
N PHE A 138 12.47 -16.13 15.74
CA PHE A 138 12.88 -14.93 14.99
C PHE A 138 12.81 -13.66 15.85
N LEU A 139 11.72 -13.48 16.60
CA LEU A 139 11.53 -12.37 17.51
C LEU A 139 12.61 -12.32 18.60
N GLN A 140 12.93 -13.46 19.20
CA GLN A 140 13.89 -13.57 20.30
C GLN A 140 15.34 -13.36 19.85
N TYR A 141 15.74 -13.93 18.70
CA TYR A 141 17.14 -13.99 18.29
C TYR A 141 17.53 -12.97 17.22
N ILE A 142 16.56 -12.42 16.48
CA ILE A 142 16.82 -11.41 15.44
C ILE A 142 16.25 -10.06 15.83
N VAL A 143 14.98 -10.01 16.27
CA VAL A 143 14.33 -8.72 16.53
C VAL A 143 14.80 -8.06 17.82
N LEU A 144 14.79 -8.77 18.96
CA LEU A 144 15.23 -8.20 20.24
C LEU A 144 16.67 -7.67 20.22
N PRO A 145 17.68 -8.40 19.69
CA PRO A 145 19.05 -7.90 19.66
C PRO A 145 19.25 -6.67 18.76
N ASN A 146 18.41 -6.52 17.73
CA ASN A 146 18.49 -5.43 16.75
C ASN A 146 17.35 -4.40 16.89
N ALA A 147 16.70 -4.34 18.06
CA ALA A 147 15.46 -3.59 18.24
C ALA A 147 15.59 -2.10 17.91
N GLY A 148 16.74 -1.47 18.17
CA GLY A 148 16.99 -0.07 17.81
C GLY A 148 16.95 0.17 16.30
N LEU A 149 17.71 -0.62 15.53
CA LEU A 149 17.75 -0.52 14.07
C LEU A 149 16.40 -0.87 13.44
N LEU A 150 15.77 -1.96 13.88
CA LEU A 150 14.48 -2.39 13.33
C LEU A 150 13.36 -1.41 13.69
N SER A 151 13.38 -0.83 14.89
CA SER A 151 12.42 0.22 15.28
C SER A 151 12.55 1.44 14.36
N PHE A 152 13.78 1.86 14.05
CA PHE A 152 14.03 2.92 13.09
C PHE A 152 13.51 2.57 11.69
N LEU A 153 13.83 1.38 11.18
CA LEU A 153 13.39 0.91 9.86
C LEU A 153 11.88 0.79 9.76
N VAL A 154 11.21 0.28 10.80
CA VAL A 154 9.75 0.19 10.86
C VAL A 154 9.14 1.59 10.84
N THR A 155 9.62 2.50 11.69
CA THR A 155 9.09 3.89 11.77
C THR A 155 9.12 4.58 10.41
N TRP A 156 10.27 4.55 9.73
CA TRP A 156 10.41 5.17 8.41
C TRP A 156 9.78 4.36 7.29
N GLY A 157 9.73 3.04 7.41
CA GLY A 157 9.04 2.16 6.47
C GLY A 157 7.56 2.45 6.41
N GLU A 158 6.89 2.57 7.55
CA GLU A 158 5.47 2.92 7.63
C GLU A 158 5.19 4.30 7.04
N PHE A 159 6.01 5.28 7.42
CA PHE A 159 5.89 6.65 6.91
C PHE A 159 6.07 6.69 5.38
N ALA A 160 7.09 6.00 4.85
CA ALA A 160 7.37 5.93 3.42
C ALA A 160 6.27 5.19 2.64
N VAL A 161 5.73 4.10 3.20
CA VAL A 161 4.58 3.38 2.61
C VAL A 161 3.36 4.29 2.55
N GLY A 162 3.05 5.00 3.63
CA GLY A 162 1.94 5.94 3.69
C GLY A 162 2.06 7.02 2.61
N LEU A 163 3.22 7.68 2.52
CA LEU A 163 3.48 8.69 1.48
C LEU A 163 3.43 8.11 0.07
N GLY A 164 4.05 6.95 -0.17
CA GLY A 164 4.04 6.29 -1.48
C GLY A 164 2.63 5.96 -1.96
N LEU A 165 1.76 5.47 -1.07
CA LEU A 165 0.37 5.16 -1.39
C LEU A 165 -0.50 6.41 -1.58
N LEU A 166 -0.34 7.45 -0.74
CA LEU A 166 -1.12 8.67 -0.87
C LEU A 166 -0.76 9.44 -2.14
N LEU A 167 0.54 9.65 -2.37
CA LEU A 167 1.04 10.36 -3.55
C LEU A 167 0.91 9.52 -4.83
N GLY A 168 0.82 8.19 -4.68
CA GLY A 168 0.80 7.25 -5.80
C GLY A 168 2.15 7.22 -6.49
N ILE A 169 3.21 7.07 -5.71
CA ILE A 169 4.59 6.91 -6.18
C ILE A 169 5.00 5.48 -5.85
N LEU A 170 5.31 4.71 -6.89
CA LEU A 170 5.64 3.30 -6.82
C LEU A 170 4.60 2.51 -6.02
N THR A 171 3.31 2.75 -6.31
CA THR A 171 2.17 2.25 -5.51
C THR A 171 2.27 0.75 -5.24
N GLY A 172 2.60 -0.06 -6.25
CA GLY A 172 2.73 -1.51 -6.10
C GLY A 172 3.83 -1.92 -5.12
N ILE A 173 4.97 -1.22 -5.16
CA ILE A 173 6.11 -1.47 -4.26
C ILE A 173 5.77 -1.00 -2.84
N ALA A 174 5.21 0.20 -2.69
CA ALA A 174 4.77 0.72 -1.40
C ALA A 174 3.73 -0.20 -0.75
N ALA A 175 2.72 -0.65 -1.51
CA ALA A 175 1.73 -1.61 -1.05
C ALA A 175 2.38 -2.95 -0.63
N GLY A 176 3.33 -3.46 -1.42
CA GLY A 176 4.06 -4.69 -1.10
C GLY A 176 4.81 -4.62 0.24
N PHE A 177 5.52 -3.51 0.51
CA PHE A 177 6.17 -3.31 1.82
C PHE A 177 5.16 -3.16 2.95
N GLY A 178 4.04 -2.46 2.72
CA GLY A 178 2.93 -2.39 3.68
C GLY A 178 2.40 -3.77 4.03
N VAL A 179 2.11 -4.61 3.04
CA VAL A 179 1.65 -6.00 3.25
C VAL A 179 2.69 -6.81 4.04
N LEU A 180 3.98 -6.67 3.72
CA LEU A 180 5.05 -7.37 4.44
C LEU A 180 5.12 -6.97 5.91
N MET A 181 5.02 -5.68 6.24
CA MET A 181 4.99 -5.21 7.63
C MET A 181 3.71 -5.68 8.34
N ASN A 182 2.57 -5.60 7.67
CA ASN A 182 1.29 -6.04 8.20
C ASN A 182 1.28 -7.54 8.54
N LEU A 183 1.85 -8.37 7.66
CA LEU A 183 2.02 -9.80 7.89
C LEU A 183 2.88 -10.06 9.14
N ASN A 184 3.96 -9.29 9.33
CA ASN A 184 4.77 -9.40 10.54
C ASN A 184 3.97 -9.05 11.81
N TYR A 185 3.12 -8.02 11.77
CA TYR A 185 2.27 -7.67 12.91
C TYR A 185 1.24 -8.75 13.24
N LEU A 186 0.66 -9.37 12.20
CA LEU A 186 -0.25 -10.50 12.34
C LEU A 186 0.45 -11.74 12.93
N LEU A 187 1.65 -12.06 12.45
CA LEU A 187 2.48 -13.16 12.97
C LEU A 187 2.92 -12.91 14.43
N ALA A 188 3.08 -11.65 14.83
CA ALA A 188 3.30 -11.24 16.22
C ALA A 188 2.02 -11.30 17.09
N GLY A 189 0.89 -11.74 16.54
CA GLY A 189 -0.37 -11.90 17.26
C GLY A 189 -1.12 -10.58 17.48
N THR A 190 -0.98 -9.62 16.56
CA THR A 190 -1.69 -8.34 16.60
C THR A 190 -2.74 -8.29 15.49
N VAL A 191 -3.99 -8.59 15.83
CA VAL A 191 -5.10 -8.61 14.87
C VAL A 191 -5.59 -7.18 14.59
N SER A 192 -6.38 -6.56 15.47
CA SER A 192 -6.86 -5.17 15.30
C SER A 192 -7.26 -4.86 13.83
N ILE A 193 -6.87 -3.70 13.29
CA ILE A 193 -7.09 -3.29 11.89
C ILE A 193 -6.19 -4.02 10.88
N ASN A 194 -5.18 -4.78 11.33
CA ASN A 194 -4.17 -5.34 10.44
C ASN A 194 -4.74 -6.24 9.33
N PRO A 195 -5.67 -7.19 9.55
CA PRO A 195 -6.21 -8.01 8.48
C PRO A 195 -6.85 -7.19 7.35
N ILE A 196 -7.48 -6.06 7.69
CA ILE A 196 -8.13 -5.17 6.73
C ILE A 196 -7.06 -4.48 5.88
N LEU A 197 -6.04 -3.88 6.52
CA LEU A 197 -4.94 -3.22 5.80
C LEU A 197 -4.10 -4.20 4.98
N GLY A 198 -3.86 -5.41 5.48
CA GLY A 198 -3.15 -6.46 4.77
C GLY A 198 -3.90 -6.92 3.51
N MET A 199 -5.22 -7.13 3.62
CA MET A 199 -6.06 -7.52 2.49
C MET A 199 -6.13 -6.41 1.43
N LEU A 200 -6.45 -5.17 1.84
CA LEU A 200 -6.51 -4.04 0.92
C LEU A 200 -5.14 -3.74 0.30
N GLY A 201 -4.07 -3.81 1.09
CA GLY A 201 -2.70 -3.66 0.61
C GLY A 201 -2.31 -4.70 -0.43
N LEU A 202 -2.71 -5.96 -0.25
CA LEU A 202 -2.44 -7.03 -1.21
C LEU A 202 -3.13 -6.75 -2.55
N PHE A 203 -4.39 -6.33 -2.50
CA PHE A 203 -5.11 -5.93 -3.71
C PHE A 203 -4.52 -4.69 -4.38
N LEU A 204 -4.05 -3.71 -3.61
CA LEU A 204 -3.32 -2.54 -4.13
C LEU A 204 -2.00 -2.93 -4.82
N CYS A 205 -1.32 -3.94 -4.29
CA CYS A 205 -0.11 -4.49 -4.91
C CYS A 205 -0.42 -5.08 -6.28
N PHE A 206 -1.53 -5.81 -6.43
CA PHE A 206 -1.95 -6.38 -7.72
C PHE A 206 -2.52 -5.33 -8.68
N SER A 207 -3.20 -4.30 -8.17
CA SER A 207 -3.79 -3.23 -8.98
C SER A 207 -2.81 -2.10 -9.33
N TRP A 208 -1.50 -2.27 -9.11
CA TRP A 208 -0.48 -1.24 -9.30
C TRP A 208 -0.56 -0.51 -10.66
N ARG A 209 -0.86 -1.25 -11.74
CA ARG A 209 -1.02 -0.68 -13.09
C ARG A 209 -2.17 0.30 -13.16
N VAL A 210 -3.30 -0.07 -12.56
CA VAL A 210 -4.53 0.73 -12.56
C VAL A 210 -4.39 1.91 -11.61
N CYS A 211 -3.74 1.72 -10.46
CA CYS A 211 -3.41 2.81 -9.54
C CYS A 211 -2.58 3.91 -10.20
N GLY A 212 -1.78 3.57 -11.21
CA GLY A 212 -0.97 4.53 -11.97
C GLY A 212 -1.75 5.56 -12.77
N TRP A 213 -3.05 5.37 -13.03
CA TRP A 213 -3.87 6.36 -13.75
C TRP A 213 -4.16 7.62 -12.92
N ILE A 214 -4.28 7.46 -11.59
CA ILE A 214 -4.56 8.54 -10.63
C ILE A 214 -3.47 8.54 -9.55
N GLY A 215 -2.39 9.26 -9.82
CA GLY A 215 -1.22 9.36 -8.94
C GLY A 215 0.02 9.77 -9.73
N PHE A 216 1.14 9.97 -9.04
CA PHE A 216 2.39 10.34 -9.71
C PHE A 216 3.00 9.24 -10.57
N ASP A 217 2.60 7.99 -10.34
CA ASP A 217 2.93 6.81 -11.12
C ASP A 217 2.61 6.98 -12.61
N ARG A 218 1.65 7.84 -12.97
CA ARG A 218 1.36 8.21 -14.37
C ARG A 218 2.56 8.79 -15.10
N TRP A 219 3.44 9.49 -14.39
CA TRP A 219 4.66 10.07 -14.93
C TRP A 219 5.91 9.26 -14.56
N PHE A 220 5.96 8.71 -13.34
CA PHE A 220 7.11 7.94 -12.87
C PHE A 220 7.27 6.59 -13.59
N LEU A 221 6.20 5.83 -13.79
CA LEU A 221 6.29 4.50 -14.39
C LEU A 221 6.76 4.54 -15.85
N PRO A 222 6.28 5.45 -16.73
CA PRO A 222 6.82 5.56 -18.09
C PRO A 222 8.28 6.03 -18.13
N ALA A 223 8.69 6.85 -17.16
CA ALA A 223 10.02 7.43 -17.09
C ALA A 223 11.08 6.43 -16.60
N LEU A 224 10.81 5.75 -15.48
CA LEU A 224 11.66 4.70 -14.91
C LEU A 224 11.59 3.40 -15.73
N GLY A 225 10.39 3.05 -16.19
CA GLY A 225 10.11 1.79 -16.85
C GLY A 225 9.85 0.64 -15.90
N LEU A 226 9.65 -0.53 -16.49
CA LEU A 226 9.43 -1.79 -15.79
C LEU A 226 10.72 -2.61 -15.83
N PRO A 227 10.95 -3.56 -14.90
CA PRO A 227 12.13 -4.42 -14.92
C PRO A 227 12.33 -5.16 -16.26
N TRP A 228 11.23 -5.44 -16.96
CA TRP A 228 11.20 -6.09 -18.28
C TRP A 228 10.99 -5.13 -19.46
N LYS A 229 10.87 -3.82 -19.21
CA LYS A 229 10.73 -2.79 -20.25
C LYS A 229 11.32 -1.47 -19.76
N PRO A 230 12.61 -1.20 -20.02
CA PRO A 230 13.30 0.02 -19.58
C PRO A 230 12.55 1.28 -19.99
N GLY A 231 12.53 2.28 -19.12
CA GLY A 231 11.75 3.51 -19.28
C GLY A 231 12.40 4.51 -20.22
N ALA A 232 11.72 5.63 -20.44
CA ALA A 232 12.22 6.69 -21.31
C ALA A 232 13.60 7.23 -20.89
N TRP A 233 13.91 7.25 -19.59
CA TRP A 233 15.19 7.72 -19.06
C TRP A 233 16.39 6.84 -19.45
N PHE A 234 16.16 5.55 -19.70
CA PHE A 234 17.23 4.61 -20.05
C PHE A 234 17.36 4.43 -21.58
N ARG A 235 16.26 4.59 -22.33
CA ARG A 235 16.28 4.46 -23.79
C ARG A 235 17.01 5.60 -24.51
N SER A 236 17.04 6.80 -23.94
CA SER A 236 17.80 7.92 -24.53
C SER A 236 19.32 7.71 -24.47
N GLN A 237 19.81 6.95 -23.48
CA GLN A 237 21.22 6.63 -23.31
C GLN A 237 21.70 5.62 -24.37
N GLU A 238 20.93 4.55 -24.61
CA GLU A 238 21.26 3.51 -25.61
C GLU A 238 21.31 4.07 -27.04
N ALA A 239 20.34 4.92 -27.42
CA ALA A 239 20.34 5.56 -28.75
C ALA A 239 21.57 6.45 -28.96
N THR A 240 22.07 7.09 -27.91
CA THR A 240 23.22 8.00 -27.97
C THR A 240 24.55 7.23 -28.01
N GLU A 241 24.67 6.12 -27.28
CA GLU A 241 25.85 5.25 -27.33
C GLU A 241 25.99 4.50 -28.66
N THR A 242 24.87 4.09 -29.27
CA THR A 242 24.88 3.37 -30.56
C THR A 242 25.38 4.26 -31.69
N VAL A 243 24.99 5.55 -31.71
CA VAL A 243 25.48 6.56 -32.66
C VAL A 243 26.96 6.90 -32.44
N ARG A 244 27.48 6.78 -31.22
CA ARG A 244 28.89 7.04 -30.92
C ARG A 244 29.84 5.91 -31.31
N ARG A 245 29.29 4.72 -31.61
CA ARG A 245 30.03 3.50 -32.00
C ARG A 245 29.97 3.18 -33.49
N SER A 246 29.19 3.94 -34.27
CA SER A 246 29.12 3.91 -35.74
C SER A 246 29.99 4.98 -36.36
#